data_AF-A0A5J4L0I5-F1
#
_entry.id   AF-A0A5J4L0I5-F1
#
_cell.length_a   1.000
_cell.length_b   1.000
_cell.length_c   1.000
_cell.angle_alpha   90.00
_cell.angle_beta   90.00
_cell.angle_gamma   90.00
#
_symmetry.space_group_name_H-M   'P 1'
#
loop_
_entity.id
_entity.type
_entity.pdbx_description
1 polymer ?
#
loop_
_entity_poly.entity_id
_entity_poly.type
_entity_poly.pdbx_seq_one_letter_code
_entity_poly.pdbx_strand_id
1 'polypeptide(L)' 'MPKCFVCGAGDKNRVYLHCIHEGEEKLVCARCLPILIHGAH' A
#
# COMPACT_ATOMS: atom_id res chain seq x y z
N MET A 1 -10.88 -4.68 7.87
CA MET A 1 -11.08 -3.56 6.91
C MET A 1 -9.76 -3.36 6.18
N PRO A 2 -9.72 -3.29 4.83
CA PRO A 2 -8.46 -3.10 4.10
C PRO A 2 -7.79 -1.81 4.54
N LYS A 3 -6.50 -1.89 4.90
CA LYS A 3 -5.71 -0.75 5.38
C LYS A 3 -4.36 -0.75 4.68
N CYS A 4 -3.94 0.41 4.17
CA CYS A 4 -2.62 0.56 3.59
C CYS A 4 -1.55 0.44 4.67
N PHE A 5 -0.58 -0.47 4.50
CA PHE A 5 0.50 -0.64 5.48
C PHE A 5 1.46 0.56 5.55
N VAL A 6 1.56 1.35 4.49
CA VAL A 6 2.44 2.53 4.40
C VAL A 6 1.83 3.75 5.10
N CYS A 7 0.63 4.19 4.68
CA CYS A 7 0.01 5.41 5.21
C CYS A 7 -1.11 5.17 6.24
N GLY A 8 -1.49 3.92 6.47
CA GLY A 8 -2.57 3.57 7.40
C GLY A 8 -3.98 3.92 6.93
N ALA A 9 -4.20 4.36 5.68
CA ALA A 9 -5.53 4.67 5.20
C ALA A 9 -6.41 3.40 5.10
N GLY A 10 -7.64 3.49 5.61
CA GLY A 10 -8.67 2.44 5.54
C GLY A 10 -9.99 2.92 4.95
N ASP A 11 -9.91 3.85 3.99
CA ASP A 11 -11.04 4.44 3.27
C ASP A 11 -11.59 3.44 2.24
N LYS A 12 -12.92 3.26 2.19
CA LYS A 12 -13.61 2.34 1.26
C LYS A 12 -13.59 2.82 -0.20
N ASN A 13 -13.37 4.11 -0.44
CA ASN A 13 -13.34 4.72 -1.77
C ASN A 13 -11.93 4.72 -2.40
N ARG A 14 -10.97 4.02 -1.80
CA ARG A 14 -9.60 3.89 -2.34
C ARG A 14 -9.38 2.50 -2.94
N VAL A 15 -8.56 2.47 -3.98
CA VAL A 15 -8.05 1.21 -4.55
C VAL A 15 -6.87 0.73 -3.73
N TYR A 16 -6.92 -0.54 -3.33
CA TYR A 16 -5.86 -1.24 -2.64
C TYR A 16 -5.38 -2.42 -3.48
N LEU A 17 -4.08 -2.68 -3.42
CA LEU A 17 -3.40 -3.74 -4.15
C LEU A 17 -2.67 -4.62 -3.14
N HIS A 18 -2.70 -5.94 -3.38
CA HIS A 18 -1.84 -6.89 -2.68
C HIS A 18 -0.42 -6.76 -3.21
N CYS A 19 0.55 -6.80 -2.31
CA CYS A 19 1.97 -6.82 -2.66
C CYS A 19 2.75 -7.67 -1.65
N ILE A 20 3.89 -8.21 -2.08
CA ILE A 20 4.87 -8.78 -1.16
C ILE A 20 5.87 -7.68 -0.79
N HIS A 21 6.02 -7.42 0.50
CA HIS A 21 7.00 -6.47 1.03
C HIS A 21 7.77 -7.15 2.16
N GLU A 22 9.10 -7.20 2.05
CA GLU A 22 9.98 -7.89 3.00
C GLU A 22 9.60 -9.38 3.23
N GLY A 23 9.12 -10.05 2.18
CA GLY A 23 8.70 -11.45 2.24
C GLY A 23 7.30 -11.69 2.83
N GLU A 24 6.62 -10.64 3.26
CA GLU A 24 5.26 -10.73 3.82
C GLU A 24 4.21 -10.20 2.84
N GLU A 25 3.05 -10.85 2.81
CA GLU A 25 1.90 -10.33 2.08
C GLU A 25 1.33 -9.10 2.81
N LYS A 26 1.22 -7.99 2.09
CA LYS A 26 0.70 -6.71 2.59
C LYS A 26 -0.32 -6.12 1.62
N LEU A 27 -1.03 -5.11 2.11
CA LEU A 27 -1.98 -4.32 1.35
C LEU A 27 -1.51 -2.87 1.26
N VAL A 28 -1.38 -2.34 0.05
CA VAL A 28 -0.96 -0.95 -0.21
C VAL A 28 -2.03 -0.19 -1.00
N CYS A 29 -2.23 1.09 -0.72
CA CYS A 29 -3.13 1.92 -1.54
C CYS A 29 -2.40 2.40 -2.80
N ALA A 30 -3.14 2.63 -3.88
CA ALA A 30 -2.58 3.11 -5.16
C ALA A 30 -1.76 4.41 -5.05
N ARG A 31 -1.99 5.23 -4.01
CA ARG A 31 -1.18 6.46 -3.75
C ARG A 31 0.19 6.18 -3.14
N CYS A 32 0.33 5.11 -2.36
CA CYS A 32 1.58 4.76 -1.68
C CYS A 32 2.42 3.76 -2.46
N LEU A 33 1.81 3.01 -3.38
CA LEU A 33 2.52 2.07 -4.24
C LEU A 33 3.74 2.70 -4.97
N PRO A 34 3.67 3.93 -5.51
CA PRO A 34 4.81 4.53 -6.20
C PRO A 34 6.08 4.64 -5.35
N ILE A 35 5.96 4.94 -4.05
CA ILE A 35 7.10 5.04 -3.13
C ILE A 35 7.80 3.68 -2.97
N LEU A 36 7.04 2.58 -3.02
CA LEU A 36 7.59 1.23 -2.90
C LEU A 36 8.32 0.77 -4.17
N ILE A 37 7.91 1.27 -5.34
CA ILE A 37 8.49 0.90 -6.64
C ILE A 37 9.68 1.81 -6.98
N HIS A 38 9.54 3.11 -6.76
CA HIS A 38 10.50 4.13 -7.20
C HIS A 38 11.37 4.70 -6.06
N GLY A 39 11.06 4.38 -4.80
CA GLY A 39 11.67 5.02 -3.64
C GLY A 39 11.02 6.37 -3.30
N ALA A 40 11.39 6.94 -2.15
CA ALA A 40 11.02 8.31 -1.76
C ALA A 40 12.09 9.27 -2.28
N HIS A 41 11.77 9.99 -3.35
CA HIS A 41 12.57 11.12 -3.85
C HIS A 41 12.05 12.44 -3.28
#